data_AF-A0A1I8HWJ8-F1
#
_entry.id   AF-A0A1I8HWJ8-F1
#
_cell.length_a   1.000
_cell.length_b   1.000
_cell.length_c   1.000
_cell.angle_alpha   90.00
_cell.angle_beta   90.00
_cell.angle_gamma   90.00
#
_symmetry.space_group_name_H-M   'P 1'
#
loop_
_entity.id
_entity.type
_entity.pdbx_description
1 polymer ?
#
loop_
_entity_poly.entity_id
_entity_poly.type
_entity_poly.pdbx_seq_one_letter_code
_entity_poly.pdbx_strand_id
1 'polypeptide(L)'
;MLFGAAVNADNPRGVASRFLGNIWALFALVFLASYTANLAAFMIAEESYYDLSGINDWRLRDPTSHRPPFRFATVPSGATEENMRMNYPDIAKHMRNYSKSNIDEGIRTLKTFEIDAFIYDATVLQYRVGNDEDCKLKTVGNWYSMTGYGIGLPKGSKWRHRINHRI
;
A
#
# COMPACT_ATOMS: atom_id res chain seq x y z
N MET A 1 -6.29 39.97 20.19
CA MET A 1 -5.46 39.68 18.99
C MET A 1 -4.98 38.23 19.04
N LEU A 2 -5.87 37.25 18.84
CA LEU A 2 -5.47 35.84 18.83
C LEU A 2 -5.95 35.06 17.60
N PHE A 3 -6.84 35.64 16.78
CA PHE A 3 -7.30 34.99 15.55
C PHE A 3 -7.47 36.04 14.45
N GLY A 4 -6.59 35.96 13.45
CA GLY A 4 -6.80 36.21 12.01
C GLY A 4 -7.45 37.50 11.50
N ALA A 5 -8.02 38.35 12.35
CA ALA A 5 -8.62 39.60 11.94
C ALA A 5 -7.57 40.70 12.06
N ALA A 6 -7.21 41.32 10.93
CA ALA A 6 -6.56 42.61 10.89
C ALA A 6 -7.55 43.69 11.39
N VAL A 7 -7.91 43.62 12.68
CA VAL A 7 -8.57 44.73 13.35
C VAL A 7 -7.48 45.71 13.71
N ASN A 8 -7.54 46.90 13.10
CA ASN A 8 -6.68 48.03 13.45
C ASN A 8 -6.92 48.40 14.91
N ALA A 9 -6.06 47.90 15.80
CA ALA A 9 -6.00 48.38 17.17
C ALA A 9 -5.01 49.55 17.24
N ASP A 10 -5.34 50.57 18.02
CA ASP A 10 -4.50 51.74 18.20
C ASP A 10 -3.12 51.34 18.77
N ASN A 11 -2.06 51.70 18.04
CA ASN A 11 -0.69 51.37 18.42
C ASN A 11 -0.27 52.22 19.64
N PRO A 12 0.13 51.62 20.77
CA PRO A 12 0.49 52.40 21.95
C PRO A 12 1.72 53.28 21.68
N ARG A 13 1.66 54.54 22.13
CA ARG A 13 2.68 55.57 21.84
C ARG A 13 3.97 55.44 22.67
N GLY A 14 3.96 54.64 23.73
CA GLY A 14 5.10 54.45 24.63
C GLY A 14 6.16 53.48 24.07
N VAL A 15 7.45 53.76 24.35
CA VAL A 15 8.57 52.90 23.89
C VAL A 15 8.49 51.50 24.52
N ALA A 16 8.16 51.40 25.81
CA ALA A 16 8.04 50.14 26.53
C ALA A 16 6.88 49.26 26.04
N SER A 17 5.73 49.86 25.70
CA SER A 17 4.55 49.15 25.20
C SER A 17 4.73 48.65 23.76
N ARG A 18 5.51 49.36 22.93
CA ARG A 18 5.96 48.86 21.62
C ARG A 18 6.85 47.63 21.74
N PHE A 19 7.78 47.62 22.70
CA PHE A 19 8.64 46.47 22.94
C PHE A 19 7.83 45.23 23.37
N LEU A 20 6.87 45.42 24.29
CA LEU A 20 5.97 44.34 24.73
C LEU A 20 5.07 43.84 23.59
N GLY A 21 4.58 44.73 22.72
CA GLY A 21 3.81 44.37 21.54
C GLY A 21 4.60 43.52 20.54
N ASN A 22 5.89 43.82 20.33
CA ASN A 22 6.77 43.02 19.49
C ASN A 22 7.05 41.62 20.07
N ILE A 23 7.23 41.51 21.39
CA ILE A 23 7.39 40.20 22.06
C ILE A 23 6.10 39.38 21.93
N TRP A 24 4.94 40.01 22.15
CA TRP A 24 3.64 39.35 21.98
C TRP A 24 3.42 38.89 20.53
N ALA A 25 3.77 39.71 19.55
CA ALA A 25 3.69 39.36 18.14
C ALA A 25 4.62 38.20 17.79
N LEU A 26 5.84 38.18 18.33
CA LEU A 26 6.79 37.08 18.15
C LEU A 26 6.26 35.79 18.78
N PHE A 27 5.69 35.86 19.99
CA PHE A 27 5.07 34.72 20.66
C PHE A 27 3.90 34.15 19.85
N ALA A 28 3.00 35.02 19.38
CA ALA A 28 1.88 34.62 18.54
C ALA A 28 2.34 34.00 17.20
N LEU A 29 3.40 34.54 16.59
CA LEU A 29 3.97 34.02 15.34
C LEU A 29 4.60 32.63 15.55
N VAL A 30 5.36 32.42 16.63
CA VAL A 30 5.96 31.12 16.96
C VAL A 30 4.88 30.07 17.24
N PHE A 31 3.83 30.44 17.97
CA PHE A 31 2.70 29.55 18.24
C PHE A 31 1.96 29.16 16.95
N LEU A 32 1.67 30.15 16.09
CA LEU A 32 1.03 29.92 14.81
C LEU A 32 1.88 29.02 13.90
N ALA A 33 3.19 29.29 13.81
CA ALA A 33 4.12 28.49 13.03
C ALA A 33 4.23 27.05 13.53
N SER A 34 4.20 26.83 14.85
CA SER A 34 4.23 25.48 15.43
C SER A 34 2.93 24.72 15.14
N TYR A 35 1.78 25.40 15.18
CA TYR A 35 0.49 24.80 14.83
C TYR A 35 0.43 24.43 13.35
N THR A 36 0.83 25.34 12.45
CA THR A 36 0.85 25.05 11.01
C THR A 36 1.85 23.94 10.67
N ALA A 37 3.00 23.88 11.35
CA ALA A 37 3.97 22.79 11.19
C ALA A 37 3.42 21.43 11.65
N ASN A 38 2.75 21.37 12.80
CA ASN A 38 2.16 20.14 13.31
C ASN A 38 0.98 19.67 12.44
N LEU A 39 0.16 20.61 11.96
CA LEU A 39 -0.92 20.32 11.03
C LEU A 39 -0.38 19.81 9.68
N ALA A 40 0.67 20.44 9.14
CA ALA A 40 1.32 19.97 7.91
C ALA A 40 1.96 18.59 8.10
N ALA A 41 2.59 18.33 9.25
CA ALA A 41 3.16 17.02 9.57
C ALA A 41 2.09 15.92 9.61
N PHE A 42 0.90 16.22 10.12
CA PHE A 42 -0.23 15.30 10.08
C PHE A 42 -0.78 15.11 8.66
N MET A 43 -0.90 16.17 7.87
CA MET A 43 -1.41 16.08 6.48
C MET A 43 -0.49 15.29 5.54
N ILE A 44 0.82 15.28 5.77
CA ILE A 44 1.77 14.47 5.00
C ILE A 44 1.65 12.99 5.35
N ALA A 45 1.13 12.66 6.54
CA ALA A 45 0.97 11.31 7.01
C ALA A 45 -0.29 10.64 6.43
N GLU A 46 -0.46 10.62 5.10
CA GLU A 46 -1.56 9.86 4.51
C GLU A 46 -1.23 9.33 3.10
N GLU A 47 -0.73 8.09 3.08
CA GLU A 47 -1.09 7.03 2.14
C GLU A 47 -0.63 5.72 2.79
N SER A 48 -1.51 5.10 3.59
CA SER A 48 -1.21 3.86 4.31
C SER A 48 -1.25 2.66 3.37
N TYR A 49 -0.32 2.62 2.41
CA TYR A 49 0.01 1.36 1.76
C TYR A 49 0.65 0.44 2.80
N TYR A 50 0.13 -0.78 2.93
CA TYR A 50 0.80 -1.81 3.68
C TYR A 50 2.08 -2.19 2.92
N ASP A 51 3.22 -1.66 3.35
CA ASP A 51 4.51 -2.14 2.88
C ASP A 51 4.74 -3.53 3.48
N LEU A 52 4.54 -4.54 2.64
CA LEU A 52 4.78 -5.95 2.96
C LEU A 52 6.19 -6.31 2.52
N SER A 53 6.96 -6.93 3.41
CA SER A 53 8.31 -7.42 3.11
C SER A 53 8.34 -8.55 2.07
N GLY A 54 7.19 -9.16 1.77
CA GLY A 54 6.99 -10.28 0.84
C GLY A 54 6.15 -11.38 1.49
N ILE A 55 6.29 -12.62 1.03
CA ILE A 55 5.48 -13.76 1.55
C ILE A 55 5.80 -14.11 3.01
N ASN A 56 7.01 -13.80 3.48
CA ASN A 56 7.48 -14.13 4.83
C ASN A 56 7.10 -13.07 5.87
N ASP A 57 6.29 -12.10 5.49
CA ASP A 57 5.83 -11.05 6.40
C ASP A 57 5.07 -11.66 7.59
N TRP A 58 5.28 -11.10 8.78
CA TRP A 58 4.60 -11.52 10.00
C TRP A 58 3.09 -11.36 9.89
N ARG A 59 2.60 -10.36 9.14
CA ARG A 59 1.17 -10.14 8.90
C ARG A 59 0.52 -11.23 8.06
N LEU A 60 1.28 -11.91 7.20
CA LEU A 60 0.79 -13.02 6.37
C LEU A 60 0.90 -14.35 7.11
N ARG A 61 1.94 -14.53 7.94
CA ARG A 61 2.12 -15.73 8.76
C ARG A 61 1.12 -15.83 9.90
N ASP A 62 0.87 -14.72 10.59
CA ASP A 62 -0.16 -14.62 11.62
C ASP A 62 -1.12 -13.47 11.29
N PRO A 63 -2.20 -13.75 10.54
CA PRO A 63 -3.20 -12.75 10.18
C PRO A 63 -3.90 -12.11 11.38
N THR A 64 -3.90 -12.79 12.53
CA THR A 64 -4.56 -12.33 13.76
C THR A 64 -3.70 -11.44 14.63
N SER A 65 -2.38 -11.38 14.36
CA SER A 65 -1.44 -10.50 15.05
C SER A 65 -1.74 -9.01 14.79
N HIS A 66 -2.45 -8.69 13.70
CA HIS A 66 -2.88 -7.33 13.38
C HIS A 66 -4.36 -7.13 13.72
N ARG A 67 -4.74 -5.91 14.12
CA ARG A 67 -6.14 -5.52 14.34
C ARG A 67 -6.48 -4.33 13.46
N PRO A 68 -7.44 -4.44 12.53
CA PRO A 68 -8.24 -5.64 12.21
C PRO A 68 -7.39 -6.79 11.60
N PRO A 69 -7.87 -8.05 11.61
CA PRO A 69 -7.14 -9.18 11.05
C PRO A 69 -6.80 -8.92 9.58
N PHE A 70 -5.57 -9.27 9.18
CA PHE A 70 -5.11 -9.03 7.82
C PHE A 70 -5.77 -10.02 6.85
N ARG A 71 -6.58 -9.51 5.92
CA ARG A 71 -7.33 -10.32 4.95
C ARG A 71 -6.59 -10.35 3.62
N PHE A 72 -6.28 -11.54 3.14
CA PHE A 72 -5.63 -11.68 1.85
C PHE A 72 -6.19 -12.86 1.07
N ALA A 73 -6.21 -12.70 -0.26
CA ALA A 73 -6.89 -13.62 -1.15
C ALA A 73 -6.01 -14.04 -2.34
N THR A 74 -6.38 -15.16 -2.95
CA THR A 74 -5.90 -15.63 -4.26
C THR A 74 -7.08 -16.13 -5.08
N VAL A 75 -6.84 -16.35 -6.36
CA VAL A 75 -7.74 -17.12 -7.23
C VAL A 75 -7.65 -18.61 -6.86
N PRO A 76 -8.79 -19.31 -6.61
CA PRO A 76 -8.81 -20.73 -6.31
C PRO A 76 -8.46 -21.57 -7.54
N SER A 77 -7.94 -22.77 -7.33
CA SER A 77 -7.54 -23.71 -8.40
C SER A 77 -6.45 -23.16 -9.35
N GLY A 78 -5.72 -22.14 -8.91
CA GLY A 78 -4.60 -21.55 -9.65
C GLY A 78 -3.25 -22.13 -9.22
N ALA A 79 -2.23 -21.95 -10.06
CA ALA A 79 -0.85 -22.33 -9.73
C ALA A 79 -0.36 -21.68 -8.43
N THR A 80 -0.77 -20.43 -8.17
CA THR A 80 -0.44 -19.69 -6.95
C THR A 80 -1.04 -20.34 -5.71
N GLU A 81 -2.32 -20.74 -5.75
CA GLU A 81 -2.96 -21.42 -4.62
C GLU A 81 -2.27 -22.75 -4.31
N GLU A 82 -1.98 -23.53 -5.36
CA GLU A 82 -1.32 -24.82 -5.20
C GLU A 82 0.10 -24.68 -4.64
N ASN A 83 0.86 -23.71 -5.14
CA ASN A 83 2.20 -23.40 -4.63
C ASN A 83 2.15 -22.99 -3.15
N MET A 84 1.20 -22.12 -2.79
CA MET A 84 1.02 -21.71 -1.39
C MET A 84 0.58 -22.87 -0.52
N ARG A 85 -0.27 -23.77 -1.02
CA ARG A 85 -0.72 -24.96 -0.29
C ARG A 85 0.43 -25.93 0.02
N MET A 86 1.38 -26.08 -0.90
CA MET A 86 2.55 -26.94 -0.70
C MET A 86 3.60 -26.31 0.22
N ASN A 87 3.87 -25.01 0.07
CA ASN A 87 4.97 -24.34 0.78
C ASN A 87 4.54 -23.70 2.11
N TYR A 88 3.30 -23.19 2.21
CA TYR A 88 2.78 -22.44 3.35
C TYR A 88 1.31 -22.83 3.64
N PRO A 89 1.07 -24.01 4.25
CA PRO A 89 -0.29 -24.52 4.45
C PRO A 89 -1.16 -23.62 5.34
N ASP A 90 -0.57 -22.96 6.34
CA ASP A 90 -1.28 -22.04 7.24
C ASP A 90 -1.79 -20.80 6.51
N ILE A 91 -0.93 -20.21 5.67
CA ILE A 91 -1.25 -19.07 4.80
C ILE A 91 -2.35 -19.48 3.81
N ALA A 92 -2.20 -20.62 3.15
CA ALA A 92 -3.17 -21.13 2.19
C ALA A 92 -4.56 -21.39 2.81
N LYS A 93 -4.59 -21.89 4.05
CA LYS A 93 -5.84 -22.11 4.80
C LYS A 93 -6.58 -20.80 5.06
N HIS A 94 -5.87 -19.75 5.45
CA HIS A 94 -6.47 -18.42 5.64
C HIS A 94 -6.96 -17.81 4.32
N MET A 95 -6.16 -17.93 3.26
CA MET A 95 -6.50 -17.42 1.92
C MET A 95 -7.77 -18.03 1.35
N ARG A 96 -8.02 -19.33 1.60
CA ARG A 96 -9.22 -20.02 1.11
C ARG A 96 -10.51 -19.39 1.59
N ASN A 97 -10.53 -18.83 2.80
CA ASN A 97 -11.73 -18.18 3.34
C ASN A 97 -12.11 -16.89 2.59
N TYR A 98 -11.12 -16.24 1.97
CA TYR A 98 -11.29 -14.98 1.24
C TYR A 98 -11.09 -15.11 -0.27
N SER A 99 -10.98 -16.35 -0.79
CA SER A 99 -10.69 -16.58 -2.21
C SER A 99 -11.76 -15.97 -3.11
N LYS A 100 -11.32 -15.40 -4.23
CA LYS A 100 -12.21 -14.75 -5.22
C LYS A 100 -12.14 -15.50 -6.53
N SER A 101 -13.28 -15.61 -7.21
CA SER A 101 -13.42 -16.49 -8.38
C SER A 101 -12.53 -16.06 -9.55
N ASN A 102 -12.42 -14.74 -9.75
CA ASN A 102 -11.71 -14.13 -10.87
C ASN A 102 -10.71 -13.08 -10.38
N ILE A 103 -9.71 -12.77 -11.22
CA ILE A 103 -8.72 -11.73 -10.98
C ILE A 103 -9.40 -10.36 -10.84
N ASP A 104 -10.34 -10.05 -11.74
CA ASP A 104 -11.03 -8.75 -11.74
C ASP A 104 -11.90 -8.57 -10.48
N GLU A 105 -12.46 -9.68 -9.96
CA GLU A 105 -13.16 -9.67 -8.66
C GLU A 105 -12.17 -9.45 -7.51
N GLY A 106 -11.01 -10.11 -7.55
CA GLY A 106 -9.92 -9.87 -6.60
C GLY A 106 -9.49 -8.40 -6.55
N ILE A 107 -9.28 -7.78 -7.71
CA ILE A 107 -8.91 -6.36 -7.81
C ILE A 107 -10.04 -5.46 -7.31
N ARG A 108 -11.30 -5.74 -7.68
CA ARG A 108 -12.45 -4.98 -7.19
C ARG A 108 -12.55 -5.00 -5.67
N THR A 109 -12.37 -6.17 -5.07
CA THR A 109 -12.49 -6.38 -3.62
C THR A 109 -11.30 -5.77 -2.85
N LEU A 110 -10.13 -5.67 -3.50
CA LEU A 110 -8.99 -4.92 -3.00
C LEU A 110 -9.29 -3.40 -3.02
N LYS A 111 -9.88 -2.88 -4.10
CA LYS A 111 -10.28 -1.47 -4.20
C LYS A 111 -11.40 -1.08 -3.21
N THR A 112 -12.30 -2.00 -2.87
CA THR A 112 -13.38 -1.76 -1.89
C THR A 112 -12.96 -2.01 -0.44
N PHE A 113 -11.69 -2.33 -0.18
CA PHE A 113 -11.16 -2.66 1.15
C PHE A 113 -11.87 -3.86 1.81
N GLU A 114 -12.41 -4.79 1.02
CA GLU A 114 -12.89 -6.10 1.52
C GLU A 114 -11.73 -7.05 1.83
N ILE A 115 -10.64 -6.91 1.10
CA ILE A 115 -9.37 -7.58 1.33
C ILE A 115 -8.27 -6.53 1.41
N ASP A 116 -7.23 -6.82 2.20
CA ASP A 116 -6.12 -5.91 2.45
C ASP A 116 -4.93 -6.21 1.52
N ALA A 117 -4.83 -7.45 1.01
CA ALA A 117 -3.85 -7.82 -0.02
C ALA A 117 -4.38 -8.90 -0.98
N PHE A 118 -3.87 -8.89 -2.22
CA PHE A 118 -4.18 -9.89 -3.23
C PHE A 118 -2.89 -10.53 -3.74
N ILE A 119 -2.79 -11.86 -3.63
CA ILE A 119 -1.60 -12.62 -4.00
C ILE A 119 -1.89 -13.32 -5.32
N TYR A 120 -1.12 -12.97 -6.34
CA TYR A 120 -1.23 -13.55 -7.67
C TYR A 120 0.09 -13.43 -8.44
N ASP A 121 0.11 -13.86 -9.70
CA ASP A 121 1.27 -13.77 -10.58
C ASP A 121 1.79 -12.32 -10.70
N ALA A 122 3.09 -12.14 -10.48
CA ALA A 122 3.74 -10.82 -10.47
C ALA A 122 3.54 -10.07 -11.80
N THR A 123 3.64 -10.76 -12.93
CA THR A 123 3.57 -10.10 -14.25
C THR A 123 2.16 -9.62 -14.59
N VAL A 124 1.15 -10.44 -14.26
CA VAL A 124 -0.26 -10.09 -14.43
C VAL A 124 -0.63 -8.91 -13.53
N LEU A 125 -0.17 -8.93 -12.26
CA LEU A 125 -0.40 -7.83 -11.33
C LEU A 125 0.30 -6.55 -11.78
N GLN A 126 1.55 -6.61 -12.27
CA GLN A 126 2.24 -5.45 -12.80
C GLN A 126 1.51 -4.83 -13.98
N TYR A 127 0.99 -5.64 -14.90
CA TYR A 127 0.17 -5.15 -16.00
C TYR A 127 -1.12 -4.48 -15.50
N ARG A 128 -1.81 -5.11 -14.55
CA ARG A 128 -3.07 -4.57 -13.98
C ARG A 128 -2.86 -3.27 -13.21
N VAL A 129 -1.77 -3.15 -12.46
CA VAL A 129 -1.37 -1.93 -11.76
C VAL A 129 -1.00 -0.83 -12.76
N GLY A 130 -0.23 -1.16 -13.81
CA GLY A 130 0.15 -0.19 -14.85
C GLY A 130 -1.03 0.31 -15.69
N ASN A 131 -2.11 -0.46 -15.78
CA ASN A 131 -3.32 -0.11 -16.51
C ASN A 131 -4.45 0.41 -15.59
N ASP A 132 -4.16 0.73 -14.33
CA ASP A 132 -5.16 1.24 -13.39
C ASP A 132 -5.42 2.74 -13.61
N GLU A 133 -6.66 3.12 -13.92
CA GLU A 133 -7.03 4.53 -14.17
C GLU A 133 -6.89 5.41 -12.92
N ASP A 134 -7.14 4.83 -11.74
CA ASP A 134 -7.13 5.54 -10.46
C ASP A 134 -5.74 5.64 -9.83
N CYS A 135 -4.75 4.88 -10.33
CA CYS A 135 -3.43 4.70 -9.71
C CYS A 135 -3.49 4.33 -8.20
N LYS A 136 -4.55 3.64 -7.76
CA LYS A 136 -4.77 3.25 -6.36
C LYS A 136 -4.12 1.92 -5.99
N LEU A 137 -3.75 1.14 -7.00
CA LEU A 137 -3.13 -0.16 -6.83
C LEU A 137 -1.61 -0.06 -6.88
N LYS A 138 -0.94 -0.82 -6.03
CA LYS A 138 0.52 -0.91 -6.01
C LYS A 138 0.95 -2.35 -5.78
N THR A 139 1.99 -2.78 -6.49
CA THR A 139 2.67 -4.04 -6.17
C THR A 139 3.64 -3.82 -5.01
N VAL A 140 3.58 -4.67 -3.98
CA VAL A 140 4.38 -4.55 -2.76
C VAL A 140 5.14 -5.85 -2.50
N GLY A 141 6.31 -5.72 -1.85
CA GLY A 141 7.18 -6.84 -1.50
C GLY A 141 8.06 -7.36 -2.65
N ASN A 142 8.97 -8.26 -2.27
CA ASN A 142 9.88 -8.91 -3.21
C ASN A 142 9.19 -10.07 -3.94
N TRP A 143 9.64 -10.34 -5.17
CA TRP A 143 9.17 -11.49 -5.93
C TRP A 143 9.52 -12.78 -5.18
N TYR A 144 8.48 -13.52 -4.79
CA TYR A 144 8.64 -14.76 -4.03
C TYR A 144 9.23 -15.90 -4.90
N SER A 145 8.79 -16.00 -6.15
CA SER A 145 9.19 -17.07 -7.07
C SER A 145 9.66 -16.46 -8.39
N MET A 146 10.93 -16.66 -8.74
CA MET A 146 11.46 -16.32 -10.07
C MET A 146 11.12 -17.43 -11.08
N THR A 147 9.82 -17.59 -11.35
CA THR A 147 9.32 -18.49 -12.38
C THR A 147 8.99 -17.71 -13.65
N GLY A 148 9.36 -18.26 -14.80
CA GLY A 148 9.02 -17.71 -16.11
C GLY A 148 7.92 -18.52 -16.80
N TYR A 149 7.21 -17.88 -17.72
CA TYR A 149 6.30 -18.58 -18.63
C TYR A 149 7.08 -19.42 -19.64
N GLY A 150 6.57 -20.61 -19.95
CA GLY A 150 7.22 -21.53 -20.88
C GLY A 150 6.20 -22.25 -21.75
N ILE A 151 6.66 -22.71 -22.92
CA ILE A 151 5.85 -23.47 -23.87
C ILE A 151 5.98 -24.96 -23.56
N GLY A 152 4.87 -25.61 -23.21
CA GLY A 152 4.81 -27.05 -22.99
C GLY A 152 4.66 -27.82 -24.30
N LEU A 153 5.51 -28.83 -24.51
CA LEU A 153 5.40 -29.78 -25.62
C LEU A 153 5.26 -31.20 -25.06
N PRO A 154 4.62 -32.14 -25.79
CA PRO A 154 4.53 -33.53 -25.36
C PRO A 154 5.93 -34.12 -25.15
N LYS A 155 6.05 -35.02 -24.15
CA LYS A 155 7.32 -35.68 -23.83
C LYS A 155 7.87 -36.39 -25.07
N GLY A 156 9.13 -36.11 -25.40
CA GLY A 156 9.79 -36.67 -26.59
C GLY A 156 9.53 -35.91 -27.90
N SER A 157 8.87 -34.76 -27.87
CA SER A 157 8.65 -33.95 -29.08
C SER A 157 9.97 -33.55 -29.76
N LYS A 158 10.09 -33.87 -31.06
CA LYS A 158 11.23 -33.46 -31.93
C LYS A 158 11.37 -31.94 -32.04
N TRP A 159 10.30 -31.19 -31.76
CA TRP A 159 10.24 -29.75 -31.90
C TRP A 159 10.85 -28.98 -30.72
N ARG A 160 11.09 -29.64 -29.58
CA ARG A 160 11.60 -29.00 -28.37
C ARG A 160 12.88 -28.22 -28.62
N HIS A 161 13.86 -28.83 -29.28
CA HIS A 161 15.15 -28.19 -29.53
C HIS A 161 15.03 -27.06 -30.56
N ARG A 162 14.21 -27.24 -31.60
CA ARG A 162 14.00 -26.22 -32.64
C ARG A 162 13.33 -24.97 -32.09
N ILE A 163 12.36 -25.14 -31.19
CA ILE A 163 11.62 -24.02 -30.58
C ILE A 163 12.48 -23.32 -29.55
N ASN A 164 13.21 -24.05 -28.69
CA ASN A 164 14.06 -23.45 -27.66
C ASN A 164 15.21 -22.59 -28.22
N HIS A 165 15.68 -22.86 -29.44
CA HIS A 165 16.72 -22.02 -30.09
C HIS A 165 16.13 -20.77 -30.76
N ARG A 166 14.81 -20.72 -30.97
CA ARG A 166 14.13 -19.61 -31.66
C ARG A 166 13.58 -18.55 -30.71
N ILE A 167 13.54 -18.86 -29.42
CA ILE A 167 13.20 -17.97 -28.31
C ILE A 167 14.51 -17.43 -27.75
#